data_AF-A0A959WEY9-F1
#
_entry.id   AF-A0A959WEY9-F1
#
_cell.length_a   1.000
_cell.length_b   1.000
_cell.length_c   1.000
_cell.angle_alpha   90.00
_cell.angle_beta   90.00
_cell.angle_gamma   90.00
#
_symmetry.space_group_name_H-M   'P 1'
#
loop_
_entity.id
_entity.type
_entity.pdbx_description
1 polymer ?
#
loop_
_entity_poly.entity_id
_entity_poly.type
_entity_poly.pdbx_seq_one_letter_code
_entity_poly.pdbx_strand_id
1 'polypeptide(L)'
;MAEEPERNMLFDLRGRRKRVIQVIYVILAIIMAASLVVIGLPGGVNPFGNSANSGSSDIAKANIERAEDLQAKLQTQPNNEKAAVELIRARFSAGQSLYDTDPNTGQTSITDEATTQLELAAETWARYLKMTGNKPDPEVAQLMSQVMFTLSQGSTVAQFQANIKAAAKAQQFVADDAVEQQKKGGASAASQLTTLAIYQLYAQDFEAAEKTRDQALAATQDKDEKEQINQTFKATEKDAKQVGKQIDAAIKQARKDGGKSLENPLGSLGSDTSVGGAGTGTTTP
;
A
#
# COMPACT_ATOMS: atom_id res chain seq x y z
N MET A 1 10.85 56.42 -29.15
CA MET A 1 11.77 55.86 -28.14
C MET A 1 10.92 55.05 -27.19
N ALA A 2 11.33 53.79 -26.97
CA ALA A 2 10.50 52.71 -26.47
C ALA A 2 10.03 52.90 -25.02
N GLU A 3 8.72 52.78 -24.80
CA GLU A 3 8.14 52.33 -23.54
C GLU A 3 7.99 50.80 -23.64
N GLU A 4 8.66 50.07 -22.76
CA GLU A 4 8.52 48.61 -22.63
C GLU A 4 7.74 48.23 -21.36
N PRO A 5 7.03 47.08 -21.38
CA PRO A 5 5.75 46.90 -20.69
C PRO A 5 5.81 46.16 -19.35
N GLU A 6 4.71 46.30 -18.62
CA GLU A 6 4.31 45.53 -17.44
C GLU A 6 4.52 44.01 -17.62
N ARG A 7 5.20 43.37 -16.66
CA ARG A 7 5.20 41.90 -16.53
C ARG A 7 4.10 41.45 -15.58
N ASN A 8 2.92 41.22 -16.14
CA ASN A 8 1.88 40.40 -15.52
C ASN A 8 2.25 38.91 -15.59
N MET A 9 1.97 38.25 -14.47
CA MET A 9 1.84 36.83 -14.18
C MET A 9 1.91 35.86 -15.37
N LEU A 10 2.95 35.03 -15.41
CA LEU A 10 2.89 33.74 -16.09
C LEU A 10 3.63 32.67 -15.28
N PHE A 11 2.82 31.91 -14.56
CA PHE A 11 3.04 30.53 -14.16
C PHE A 11 3.95 29.77 -15.14
N ASP A 12 5.20 29.54 -14.72
CA ASP A 12 6.03 28.49 -15.31
C ASP A 12 6.14 27.31 -14.35
N LEU A 13 5.07 26.53 -14.31
CA LEU A 13 5.10 25.10 -14.01
C LEU A 13 4.52 24.36 -15.24
N ARG A 14 5.01 24.74 -16.42
CA ARG A 14 4.75 23.99 -17.66
C ARG A 14 5.53 22.67 -17.62
N GLY A 15 4.80 21.58 -17.42
CA GLY A 15 5.07 20.35 -18.17
C GLY A 15 5.14 19.04 -17.38
N ARG A 16 4.32 18.07 -17.82
CA ARG A 16 4.47 16.60 -17.63
C ARG A 16 4.27 15.96 -16.26
N ARG A 17 4.02 16.67 -15.16
CA ARG A 17 3.72 16.02 -13.86
C ARG A 17 2.25 15.64 -13.62
N LYS A 18 1.32 15.96 -14.53
CA LYS A 18 -0.13 15.85 -14.25
C LYS A 18 -0.76 14.45 -14.32
N ARG A 19 -0.10 13.40 -14.86
CA ARG A 19 -0.77 12.08 -15.06
C ARG A 19 -0.26 10.93 -14.19
N VAL A 20 0.98 10.96 -13.71
CA VAL A 20 1.48 9.96 -12.73
C VAL A 20 0.84 10.18 -11.35
N ILE A 21 0.66 11.45 -11.01
CA ILE A 21 -0.22 11.92 -9.93
C ILE A 21 -1.61 11.29 -10.07
N GLN A 22 -2.17 11.17 -11.28
CA GLN A 22 -3.54 10.68 -11.46
C GLN A 22 -3.75 9.20 -11.10
N VAL A 23 -2.75 8.33 -11.22
CA VAL A 23 -2.89 6.89 -10.89
C VAL A 23 -2.68 6.65 -9.39
N ILE A 24 -1.68 7.32 -8.79
CA ILE A 24 -1.55 7.38 -7.33
C ILE A 24 -2.83 7.96 -6.76
N TYR A 25 -3.39 9.03 -7.33
CA TYR A 25 -4.66 9.61 -6.89
C TYR A 25 -5.88 8.77 -7.24
N VAL A 26 -5.85 7.83 -8.18
CA VAL A 26 -6.97 6.89 -8.39
C VAL A 26 -6.91 5.80 -7.34
N ILE A 27 -5.73 5.24 -7.03
CA ILE A 27 -5.54 4.32 -5.90
C ILE A 27 -5.80 5.04 -4.57
N LEU A 28 -5.32 6.28 -4.38
CA LEU A 28 -5.59 7.12 -3.22
C LEU A 28 -7.06 7.52 -3.15
N ALA A 29 -7.72 7.91 -4.24
CA ALA A 29 -9.13 8.25 -4.24
C ALA A 29 -10.00 7.02 -3.98
N ILE A 30 -9.57 5.84 -4.42
CA ILE A 30 -10.22 4.57 -4.10
C ILE A 30 -9.92 4.16 -2.65
N ILE A 31 -8.74 4.42 -2.11
CA ILE A 31 -8.44 4.25 -0.67
C ILE A 31 -9.26 5.24 0.15
N MET A 32 -9.44 6.49 -0.29
CA MET A 32 -10.29 7.50 0.38
C MET A 32 -11.78 7.12 0.25
N ALA A 33 -12.22 6.59 -0.90
CA ALA A 33 -13.57 6.08 -1.10
C ALA A 33 -13.82 4.77 -0.33
N ALA A 34 -12.84 3.88 -0.20
CA ALA A 34 -12.88 2.68 0.61
C ALA A 34 -12.78 3.03 2.12
N SER A 35 -12.06 4.10 2.47
CA SER A 35 -12.02 4.65 3.83
C SER A 35 -13.38 5.23 4.23
N LEU A 36 -14.14 5.82 3.29
CA LEU A 36 -15.54 6.21 3.50
C LEU A 36 -16.47 5.02 3.78
N VAL A 37 -16.14 3.82 3.28
CA VAL A 37 -16.90 2.58 3.54
C VAL A 37 -16.50 1.93 4.88
N VAL A 38 -15.30 2.22 5.40
CA VAL A 38 -14.90 1.87 6.78
C VAL A 38 -15.48 2.85 7.83
N ILE A 39 -15.84 4.07 7.42
CA ILE A 39 -16.44 5.12 8.26
C ILE A 39 -17.94 4.83 8.61
N GLY A 40 -18.54 3.77 8.07
CA GLY A 40 -19.92 3.37 8.36
C GLY A 40 -20.11 2.35 9.49
N LEU A 41 -19.05 1.81 10.09
CA LEU A 41 -19.15 0.87 11.21
C LEU A 41 -19.33 1.63 12.54
N PRO A 42 -20.40 1.41 13.33
CA PRO A 42 -20.47 1.93 14.68
C PRO A 42 -19.38 1.25 15.52
N GLY A 43 -18.25 1.93 15.69
CA GLY A 43 -17.03 1.42 16.33
C GLY A 43 -15.75 1.57 15.50
N GLY A 44 -15.80 2.15 14.30
CA GLY A 44 -14.63 2.39 13.44
C GLY A 44 -13.62 3.35 14.05
N VAL A 45 -12.58 2.81 14.69
CA VAL A 45 -11.33 3.53 14.95
C VAL A 45 -10.72 3.88 13.60
N ASN A 46 -10.62 5.17 13.31
CA ASN A 46 -9.89 5.69 12.16
C ASN A 46 -8.39 5.50 12.45
N PRO A 47 -7.66 4.53 11.84
CA PRO A 47 -6.25 4.32 12.17
C PRO A 47 -5.37 5.49 11.68
N PHE A 48 -5.92 6.38 10.86
CA PHE A 48 -5.28 7.59 10.32
C PHE A 48 -5.66 8.86 11.08
N GLY A 49 -6.51 8.76 12.10
CA GLY A 49 -7.03 9.88 12.86
C GLY A 49 -6.37 10.01 14.22
N ASN A 50 -5.03 10.13 14.30
CA ASN A 50 -4.43 10.80 15.46
C ASN A 50 -2.99 11.26 15.20
N SER A 51 -2.84 12.59 15.19
CA SER A 51 -1.66 13.32 15.68
C SER A 51 -0.36 13.28 14.86
N ALA A 52 -0.38 13.75 13.60
CA ALA A 52 0.81 14.30 12.96
C ALA A 52 1.00 15.78 13.35
N ASN A 53 1.31 16.03 14.63
CA ASN A 53 1.71 17.34 15.12
C ASN A 53 3.24 17.47 14.99
N SER A 54 3.69 18.35 14.08
CA SER A 54 4.96 19.12 14.00
C SER A 54 6.19 18.79 14.88
N GLY A 55 6.49 17.51 15.16
CA GLY A 55 7.67 17.05 15.91
C GLY A 55 8.32 15.79 15.31
N SER A 56 8.08 15.52 14.03
CA SER A 56 8.28 14.18 13.44
C SER A 56 9.76 13.77 13.28
N SER A 57 10.70 14.71 13.18
CA SER A 57 12.12 14.37 13.03
C SER A 57 12.75 13.78 14.29
N ASP A 58 12.37 14.28 15.47
CA ASP A 58 12.99 13.83 16.73
C ASP A 58 12.41 12.50 17.19
N ILE A 59 11.12 12.26 16.91
CA ILE A 59 10.48 10.96 17.10
C ILE A 59 11.08 9.93 16.13
N ALA A 60 11.30 10.30 14.86
CA ALA A 60 11.95 9.43 13.90
C ALA A 60 13.36 9.03 14.37
N LYS A 61 14.18 10.00 14.77
CA LYS A 61 15.54 9.75 15.29
C LYS A 61 15.54 8.82 16.50
N ALA A 62 14.70 9.09 17.50
CA ALA A 62 14.62 8.24 18.69
C ALA A 62 14.22 6.80 18.36
N ASN A 63 13.33 6.59 17.39
CA ASN A 63 12.96 5.26 16.93
C ASN A 63 14.06 4.59 16.10
N ILE A 64 14.81 5.34 15.30
CA ILE A 64 15.97 4.83 14.55
C ILE A 64 17.06 4.38 15.51
N GLU A 65 17.42 5.20 16.51
CA GLU A 65 18.40 4.86 17.55
C GLU A 65 17.98 3.60 18.30
N ARG A 66 16.72 3.53 18.76
CA ARG A 66 16.16 2.32 19.39
C ARG A 66 16.27 1.10 18.48
N ALA A 67 15.99 1.27 17.19
CA ALA A 67 16.07 0.18 16.22
C ALA A 67 17.52 -0.29 16.01
N GLU A 68 18.49 0.62 16.00
CA GLU A 68 19.91 0.27 15.90
C GLU A 68 20.40 -0.51 17.13
N ASP A 69 20.02 -0.08 18.33
CA ASP A 69 20.32 -0.81 19.58
C ASP A 69 19.73 -2.23 19.57
N LEU A 70 18.48 -2.38 19.14
CA LEU A 70 17.81 -3.67 19.02
C LEU A 70 18.45 -4.55 17.94
N GLN A 71 18.91 -3.96 16.84
CA GLN A 71 19.64 -4.65 15.79
C GLN A 71 21.00 -5.16 16.30
N ALA A 72 21.75 -4.34 17.02
CA ALA A 72 23.00 -4.76 17.69
C ALA A 72 22.75 -5.88 18.70
N LYS A 73 21.64 -5.80 19.45
CA LYS A 73 21.21 -6.88 20.35
C LYS A 73 20.93 -8.18 19.60
N LEU A 74 20.27 -8.13 18.44
CA LEU A 74 20.02 -9.32 17.62
C LEU A 74 21.29 -9.90 16.99
N GLN A 75 22.33 -9.08 16.75
CA GLN A 75 23.63 -9.62 16.31
C GLN A 75 24.27 -10.50 17.39
N THR A 76 24.15 -10.13 18.65
CA THR A 76 24.68 -10.90 19.79
C THR A 76 23.72 -12.00 20.27
N GLN A 77 22.42 -11.84 20.02
CA GLN A 77 21.35 -12.75 20.42
C GLN A 77 20.42 -13.05 19.22
N PRO A 78 20.88 -13.83 18.23
CA PRO A 78 20.21 -13.99 16.94
C PRO A 78 18.83 -14.64 17.00
N ASN A 79 18.50 -15.35 18.08
CA ASN A 79 17.20 -15.99 18.28
C ASN A 79 16.31 -15.26 19.31
N ASN A 80 16.60 -13.99 19.62
CA ASN A 80 15.79 -13.23 20.56
C ASN A 80 14.51 -12.69 19.89
N GLU A 81 13.45 -13.50 19.90
CA GLU A 81 12.16 -13.17 19.30
C GLU A 81 11.59 -11.83 19.79
N LYS A 82 11.67 -11.56 21.10
CA LYS A 82 11.19 -10.30 21.68
C LYS A 82 11.94 -9.10 21.11
N ALA A 83 13.27 -9.20 20.96
CA ALA A 83 14.05 -8.14 20.34
C ALA A 83 13.72 -7.96 18.85
N ALA A 84 13.41 -9.05 18.14
CA ALA A 84 12.98 -8.99 16.73
C ALA A 84 11.63 -8.28 16.56
N VAL A 85 10.65 -8.59 17.41
CA VAL A 85 9.34 -7.90 17.42
C VAL A 85 9.49 -6.42 17.72
N GLU A 86 10.28 -6.07 18.74
CA GLU A 86 10.53 -4.68 19.10
C GLU A 86 11.29 -3.92 18.01
N LEU A 87 12.19 -4.60 17.28
CA LEU A 87 12.89 -4.00 16.15
C LEU A 87 11.93 -3.69 15.00
N ILE A 88 11.04 -4.63 14.66
CA ILE A 88 10.00 -4.42 13.65
C ILE A 88 9.14 -3.20 13.99
N ARG A 89 8.67 -3.12 15.24
CA ARG A 89 7.86 -2.00 15.74
C ARG A 89 8.61 -0.67 15.68
N ALA A 90 9.87 -0.64 16.13
CA ALA A 90 10.69 0.57 16.11
C ALA A 90 10.92 1.08 14.68
N ARG A 91 11.27 0.18 13.74
CA ARG A 91 11.46 0.51 12.33
C ARG A 91 10.17 0.99 11.68
N PHE A 92 9.03 0.36 11.97
CA PHE A 92 7.73 0.84 11.49
C PHE A 92 7.41 2.25 12.00
N SER A 93 7.55 2.49 13.30
CA SER A 93 7.31 3.80 13.92
C SER A 93 8.23 4.89 13.35
N ALA A 94 9.51 4.57 13.13
CA ALA A 94 10.43 5.44 12.43
C ALA A 94 9.94 5.76 11.01
N GLY A 95 9.55 4.74 10.24
CA GLY A 95 9.05 4.90 8.88
C GLY A 95 7.81 5.81 8.80
N GLN A 96 6.81 5.59 9.67
CA GLN A 96 5.63 6.46 9.76
C GLN A 96 5.98 7.91 10.09
N SER A 97 6.93 8.12 11.01
CA SER A 97 7.36 9.46 11.43
C SER A 97 8.11 10.23 10.33
N LEU A 98 8.61 9.51 9.32
CA LEU A 98 9.36 10.06 8.18
C LEU A 98 8.47 10.35 6.96
N TYR A 99 7.16 10.14 7.04
CA TYR A 99 6.25 10.54 5.97
C TYR A 99 6.26 12.05 5.79
N ASP A 100 6.30 12.49 4.54
CA ASP A 100 6.18 13.91 4.21
C ASP A 100 4.72 14.28 4.05
N THR A 101 4.33 15.45 4.54
CA THR A 101 2.97 15.97 4.40
C THR A 101 3.04 17.36 3.78
N ASP A 102 2.45 17.50 2.60
CA ASP A 102 2.37 18.78 1.92
C ASP A 102 1.53 19.75 2.78
N PRO A 103 2.10 20.88 3.26
CA PRO A 103 1.41 21.77 4.18
C PRO A 103 0.25 22.55 3.53
N ASN A 104 0.19 22.60 2.20
CA ASN A 104 -0.85 23.32 1.46
C ASN A 104 -2.04 22.41 1.13
N THR A 105 -1.80 21.13 0.91
CA THR A 105 -2.84 20.16 0.50
C THR A 105 -3.20 19.16 1.59
N GLY A 106 -2.37 19.02 2.61
CA GLY A 106 -2.46 17.95 3.61
C GLY A 106 -2.16 16.56 3.05
N GLN A 107 -1.66 16.47 1.81
CA GLN A 107 -1.38 15.19 1.19
C GLN A 107 -0.10 14.58 1.77
N THR A 108 -0.22 13.36 2.28
CA THR A 108 0.93 12.57 2.76
C THR A 108 1.59 11.79 1.63
N SER A 109 2.92 11.72 1.64
CA SER A 109 3.73 10.90 0.74
C SER A 109 4.80 10.14 1.51
N ILE A 110 5.15 8.94 1.03
CA ILE A 110 6.17 8.09 1.65
C ILE A 110 7.53 8.55 1.10
N THR A 111 8.44 8.92 2.00
CA THR A 111 9.80 9.34 1.65
C THR A 111 10.72 8.13 1.41
N ASP A 112 11.89 8.36 0.84
CA ASP A 112 12.91 7.31 0.64
C ASP A 112 13.42 6.80 1.99
N GLU A 113 13.57 7.68 2.99
CA GLU A 113 13.97 7.32 4.34
C GLU A 113 12.88 6.48 5.04
N ALA A 114 11.61 6.86 4.86
CA ALA A 114 10.49 6.06 5.36
C ALA A 114 10.48 4.66 4.72
N THR A 115 10.66 4.59 3.40
CA THR A 115 10.74 3.34 2.65
C THR A 115 11.86 2.45 3.18
N THR A 116 13.05 3.02 3.40
CA THR A 116 14.20 2.30 3.97
C THR A 116 13.87 1.68 5.34
N GLN A 117 13.22 2.42 6.23
CA GLN A 117 12.84 1.87 7.55
C GLN A 117 11.83 0.73 7.42
N LEU A 118 10.85 0.86 6.53
CA LEU A 118 9.85 -0.18 6.27
C LEU A 118 10.47 -1.44 5.66
N GLU A 119 11.44 -1.31 4.75
CA GLU A 119 12.20 -2.43 4.20
C GLU A 119 13.02 -3.15 5.28
N LEU A 120 13.67 -2.42 6.18
CA LEU A 120 14.39 -3.01 7.33
C LEU A 120 13.45 -3.75 8.30
N ALA A 121 12.21 -3.27 8.46
CA ALA A 121 11.17 -4.00 9.18
C ALA A 121 10.80 -5.31 8.45
N ALA A 122 10.62 -5.27 7.13
CA ALA A 122 10.35 -6.44 6.29
C ALA A 122 11.48 -7.49 6.34
N GLU A 123 12.74 -7.08 6.33
CA GLU A 123 13.88 -7.98 6.52
C GLU A 123 13.88 -8.65 7.89
N THR A 124 13.57 -7.88 8.94
CA THR A 124 13.49 -8.38 10.31
C THR A 124 12.33 -9.36 10.48
N TRP A 125 11.19 -9.08 9.86
CA TRP A 125 10.05 -9.99 9.77
C TRP A 125 10.42 -11.34 9.16
N ALA A 126 11.18 -11.34 8.05
CA ALA A 126 11.63 -12.58 7.43
C ALA A 126 12.51 -13.44 8.36
N ARG A 127 13.31 -12.80 9.23
CA ARG A 127 14.07 -13.50 10.29
C ARG A 127 13.15 -13.99 11.40
N TYR A 128 12.22 -13.15 11.86
CA TYR A 128 11.27 -13.47 12.92
C TYR A 128 10.38 -14.68 12.57
N LEU A 129 9.90 -14.77 11.32
CA LEU A 129 9.15 -15.94 10.84
C LEU A 129 9.93 -17.26 10.96
N LYS A 130 11.26 -17.22 10.75
CA LYS A 130 12.11 -18.40 10.92
C LYS A 130 12.25 -18.76 12.40
N MET A 131 12.39 -17.77 13.29
CA MET A 131 12.49 -17.99 14.74
C MET A 131 11.22 -18.66 15.28
N THR A 132 10.04 -18.23 14.82
CA THR A 132 8.75 -18.75 15.28
C THR A 132 8.26 -19.97 14.52
N GLY A 133 9.03 -20.50 13.57
CA GLY A 133 8.63 -21.65 12.75
C GLY A 133 7.35 -21.40 11.93
N ASN A 134 7.20 -20.19 11.38
CA ASN A 134 6.00 -19.71 10.68
C ASN A 134 4.72 -19.70 11.55
N LYS A 135 4.86 -19.41 12.84
CA LYS A 135 3.75 -19.15 13.77
C LYS A 135 3.95 -17.81 14.47
N PRO A 136 3.96 -16.70 13.71
CA PRO A 136 4.16 -15.38 14.28
C PRO A 136 2.99 -14.98 15.19
N ASP A 137 3.25 -14.03 16.08
CA ASP A 137 2.19 -13.28 16.76
C ASP A 137 1.26 -12.62 15.72
N PRO A 138 -0.08 -12.83 15.77
CA PRO A 138 -1.03 -12.25 14.83
C PRO A 138 -1.00 -10.71 14.78
N GLU A 139 -0.70 -10.03 15.88
CA GLU A 139 -0.60 -8.57 15.89
C GLU A 139 0.61 -8.09 15.08
N VAL A 140 1.74 -8.81 15.19
CA VAL A 140 2.95 -8.51 14.41
C VAL A 140 2.72 -8.85 12.93
N ALA A 141 1.99 -9.94 12.64
CA ALA A 141 1.60 -10.28 11.28
C ALA A 141 0.70 -9.21 10.65
N GLN A 142 -0.25 -8.65 11.41
CA GLN A 142 -1.12 -7.58 10.92
C GLN A 142 -0.34 -6.30 10.64
N LEU A 143 0.60 -5.94 11.52
CA LEU A 143 1.51 -4.83 11.27
C LEU A 143 2.29 -5.05 9.96
N MET A 144 2.87 -6.23 9.78
CA MET A 144 3.70 -6.52 8.61
C MET A 144 2.90 -6.65 7.31
N SER A 145 1.65 -7.12 7.40
CA SER A 145 0.68 -7.10 6.32
C SER A 145 0.51 -5.68 5.77
N GLN A 146 0.31 -4.70 6.66
CA GLN A 146 0.21 -3.29 6.30
C GLN A 146 1.53 -2.74 5.74
N VAL A 147 2.67 -3.04 6.36
CA VAL A 147 4.00 -2.59 5.89
C VAL A 147 4.24 -3.04 4.45
N MET A 148 4.01 -4.32 4.16
CA MET A 148 4.22 -4.89 2.83
C MET A 148 3.25 -4.31 1.81
N PHE A 149 1.98 -4.08 2.20
CA PHE A 149 1.02 -3.42 1.32
C PHE A 149 1.45 -1.99 1.00
N THR A 150 1.90 -1.22 2.00
CA THR A 150 2.45 0.13 1.83
C THR A 150 3.65 0.13 0.89
N LEU A 151 4.62 -0.75 1.10
CA LEU A 151 5.80 -0.89 0.24
C LEU A 151 5.42 -1.20 -1.21
N SER A 152 4.32 -1.92 -1.45
CA SER A 152 3.87 -2.22 -2.81
C SER A 152 3.46 -0.97 -3.60
N GLN A 153 2.94 0.09 -2.96
CA GLN A 153 2.34 1.24 -3.66
C GLN A 153 3.35 2.16 -4.37
N GLY A 154 4.62 2.16 -3.94
CA GLY A 154 5.71 2.96 -4.53
C GLY A 154 6.73 2.16 -5.34
N SER A 155 6.44 0.89 -5.60
CA SER A 155 7.42 -0.09 -6.07
C SER A 155 7.53 -0.20 -7.59
N THR A 156 8.68 -0.71 -8.08
CA THR A 156 8.76 -1.30 -9.44
C THR A 156 7.77 -2.46 -9.59
N VAL A 157 7.49 -2.92 -10.81
CA VAL A 157 6.58 -4.06 -11.05
C VAL A 157 7.01 -5.31 -10.26
N ALA A 158 8.30 -5.62 -10.24
CA ALA A 158 8.82 -6.78 -9.53
C ALA A 158 8.65 -6.64 -8.01
N GLN A 159 8.97 -5.46 -7.46
CA GLN A 159 8.79 -5.17 -6.04
C GLN A 159 7.30 -5.13 -5.65
N PHE A 160 6.42 -4.58 -6.50
CA PHE A 160 4.96 -4.60 -6.27
C PHE A 160 4.48 -6.04 -6.12
N GLN A 161 4.82 -6.91 -7.08
CA GLN A 161 4.43 -8.31 -7.05
C GLN A 161 4.98 -9.06 -5.82
N ALA A 162 6.23 -8.80 -5.44
CA ALA A 162 6.82 -9.41 -4.26
C ALA A 162 6.14 -8.93 -2.96
N ASN A 163 5.98 -7.61 -2.82
CA ASN A 163 5.43 -6.98 -1.63
C ASN A 163 3.95 -7.30 -1.44
N ILE A 164 3.13 -7.30 -2.50
CA ILE A 164 1.71 -7.65 -2.37
C ILE A 164 1.49 -9.12 -2.01
N LYS A 165 2.35 -10.02 -2.50
CA LYS A 165 2.33 -11.44 -2.10
C LYS A 165 2.77 -11.60 -0.65
N ALA A 166 3.78 -10.85 -0.21
CA ALA A 166 4.21 -10.84 1.19
C ALA A 166 3.12 -10.28 2.11
N ALA A 167 2.41 -9.23 1.69
CA ALA A 167 1.26 -8.67 2.39
C ALA A 167 0.14 -9.70 2.55
N ALA A 168 -0.26 -10.35 1.45
CA ALA A 168 -1.25 -11.43 1.47
C ALA A 168 -0.83 -12.57 2.42
N LYS A 169 0.46 -12.95 2.41
CA LYS A 169 0.96 -14.01 3.28
C LYS A 169 0.94 -13.62 4.77
N ALA A 170 1.30 -12.37 5.09
CA ALA A 170 1.22 -11.86 6.45
C ALA A 170 -0.24 -11.76 6.92
N GLN A 171 -1.13 -11.24 6.08
CA GLN A 171 -2.57 -11.19 6.34
C GLN A 171 -3.19 -12.57 6.55
N GLN A 172 -2.64 -13.60 5.90
CA GLN A 172 -3.11 -14.98 6.08
C GLN A 172 -2.98 -15.43 7.55
N PHE A 173 -1.86 -15.13 8.22
CA PHE A 173 -1.70 -15.48 9.64
C PHE A 173 -2.76 -14.80 10.53
N VAL A 174 -3.10 -13.54 10.20
CA VAL A 174 -4.14 -12.77 10.91
C VAL A 174 -5.52 -13.38 10.70
N ALA A 175 -5.85 -13.72 9.45
CA ALA A 175 -7.12 -14.32 9.10
C ALA A 175 -7.28 -15.72 9.70
N ASP A 176 -6.22 -16.53 9.70
CA ASP A 176 -6.22 -17.86 10.30
C ASP A 176 -6.46 -17.79 11.82
N ASP A 177 -5.78 -16.89 12.54
CA ASP A 177 -6.06 -16.66 13.97
C ASP A 177 -7.49 -16.16 14.19
N ALA A 178 -7.97 -15.19 13.42
CA ALA A 178 -9.33 -14.69 13.54
C ALA A 178 -10.39 -15.80 13.35
N VAL A 179 -10.18 -16.70 12.40
CA VAL A 179 -11.04 -17.89 12.20
C VAL A 179 -10.99 -18.82 13.42
N GLU A 180 -9.81 -19.03 14.02
CA GLU A 180 -9.70 -19.80 15.25
C GLU A 180 -10.41 -19.14 16.43
N GLN A 181 -10.26 -17.82 16.60
CA GLN A 181 -10.93 -17.09 17.67
C GLN A 181 -12.45 -17.12 17.49
N GLN A 182 -12.95 -16.96 16.27
CA GLN A 182 -14.38 -17.06 15.98
C GLN A 182 -14.95 -18.43 16.38
N LYS A 183 -14.24 -19.53 16.08
CA LYS A 183 -14.65 -20.89 16.49
C LYS A 183 -14.74 -21.05 18.00
N LYS A 184 -13.96 -20.28 18.76
CA LYS A 184 -13.96 -20.24 20.23
C LYS A 184 -15.02 -19.28 20.80
N GLY A 185 -15.89 -18.72 19.96
CA GLY A 185 -16.92 -17.76 20.34
C GLY A 185 -16.45 -16.29 20.34
N GLY A 186 -15.28 -16.02 19.76
CA GLY A 186 -14.78 -14.66 19.53
C GLY A 186 -15.51 -13.91 18.41
N ALA A 187 -14.97 -12.74 18.05
CA ALA A 187 -15.52 -11.90 16.98
C ALA A 187 -15.49 -12.59 15.61
N SER A 188 -16.30 -12.09 14.67
CA SER A 188 -16.33 -12.55 13.28
C SER A 188 -14.97 -12.38 12.58
N ALA A 189 -14.54 -13.41 11.84
CA ALA A 189 -13.35 -13.36 10.99
C ALA A 189 -13.59 -12.67 9.64
N ALA A 190 -14.83 -12.27 9.32
CA ALA A 190 -15.23 -11.79 8.00
C ALA A 190 -14.37 -10.62 7.50
N SER A 191 -14.07 -9.65 8.36
CA SER A 191 -13.23 -8.48 7.99
C SER A 191 -11.78 -8.87 7.64
N GLN A 192 -11.17 -9.76 8.43
CA GLN A 192 -9.79 -10.19 8.20
C GLN A 192 -9.66 -11.05 6.93
N LEU A 193 -10.65 -11.91 6.70
CA LEU A 193 -10.75 -12.71 5.47
C LEU A 193 -11.02 -11.84 4.24
N THR A 194 -11.88 -10.82 4.35
CA THR A 194 -12.13 -9.88 3.24
C THR A 194 -10.85 -9.13 2.85
N THR A 195 -10.07 -8.67 3.83
CA THR A 195 -8.77 -8.03 3.59
C THR A 195 -7.78 -8.98 2.91
N LEU A 196 -7.71 -10.25 3.37
CA LEU A 196 -6.87 -11.27 2.73
C LEU A 196 -7.26 -11.50 1.26
N ALA A 197 -8.56 -11.62 0.98
CA ALA A 197 -9.06 -11.81 -0.38
C ALA A 197 -8.67 -10.64 -1.30
N ILE A 198 -8.75 -9.41 -0.81
CA ILE A 198 -8.31 -8.21 -1.54
C ILE A 198 -6.82 -8.28 -1.88
N TYR A 199 -5.97 -8.66 -0.92
CA TYR A 199 -4.53 -8.77 -1.18
C TYR A 199 -4.20 -9.92 -2.14
N GLN A 200 -4.92 -11.04 -2.06
CA GLN A 200 -4.79 -12.15 -3.02
C GLN A 200 -5.19 -11.73 -4.43
N LEU A 201 -6.25 -10.93 -4.59
CA LEU A 201 -6.63 -10.36 -5.90
C LEU A 201 -5.49 -9.53 -6.50
N TYR A 202 -4.93 -8.59 -5.74
CA TYR A 202 -3.81 -7.77 -6.24
C TYR A 202 -2.52 -8.58 -6.45
N ALA A 203 -2.31 -9.64 -5.67
CA ALA A 203 -1.27 -10.64 -5.90
C ALA A 203 -1.50 -11.54 -7.12
N GLN A 204 -2.62 -11.33 -7.85
CA GLN A 204 -3.05 -12.09 -9.01
C GLN A 204 -3.38 -13.57 -8.72
N ASP A 205 -3.70 -13.88 -7.46
CA ASP A 205 -4.14 -15.21 -7.02
C ASP A 205 -5.67 -15.24 -6.86
N PHE A 206 -6.35 -15.18 -8.00
CA PHE A 206 -7.82 -15.08 -8.06
C PHE A 206 -8.51 -16.32 -7.47
N GLU A 207 -7.94 -17.51 -7.64
CA GLU A 207 -8.52 -18.74 -7.11
C GLU A 207 -8.47 -18.77 -5.57
N ALA A 208 -7.33 -18.38 -4.97
CA ALA A 208 -7.26 -18.25 -3.51
C ALA A 208 -8.19 -17.15 -3.00
N ALA A 209 -8.25 -16.02 -3.70
CA ALA A 209 -9.13 -14.90 -3.34
C ALA A 209 -10.61 -15.30 -3.30
N GLU A 210 -11.10 -16.06 -4.31
CA GLU A 210 -12.49 -16.54 -4.33
C GLU A 210 -12.78 -17.48 -3.15
N LYS A 211 -11.86 -18.41 -2.84
CA LYS A 211 -12.00 -19.30 -1.67
C LYS A 211 -12.05 -18.50 -0.36
N THR A 212 -11.17 -17.52 -0.22
CA THR A 212 -11.13 -16.67 0.98
C THR A 212 -12.36 -15.76 1.09
N ARG A 213 -12.90 -15.25 -0.02
CA ARG A 213 -14.19 -14.54 -0.03
C ARG A 213 -15.31 -15.44 0.50
N ASP A 214 -15.39 -16.68 0.03
CA ASP A 214 -16.44 -17.60 0.46
C ASP A 214 -16.32 -17.92 1.96
N GLN A 215 -15.10 -18.01 2.49
CA GLN A 215 -14.85 -18.07 3.93
C GLN A 215 -15.33 -16.81 4.65
N ALA A 216 -15.09 -15.62 4.11
CA ALA A 216 -15.56 -14.35 4.70
C ALA A 216 -17.10 -14.30 4.76
N LEU A 217 -17.78 -14.73 3.70
CA LEU A 217 -19.25 -14.82 3.65
C LEU A 217 -19.82 -15.85 4.64
N ALA A 218 -19.08 -16.93 4.90
CA ALA A 218 -19.44 -17.94 5.90
C ALA A 218 -19.18 -17.47 7.34
N ALA A 219 -18.22 -16.57 7.54
CA ALA A 219 -17.84 -16.01 8.84
C ALA A 219 -18.88 -15.04 9.41
N THR A 220 -19.82 -14.54 8.61
CA THR A 220 -20.90 -13.66 9.08
C THR A 220 -22.29 -14.22 8.79
N GLN A 221 -23.28 -13.83 9.60
CA GLN A 221 -24.70 -14.09 9.38
C GLN A 221 -25.44 -12.84 8.89
N ASP A 222 -24.81 -11.66 8.96
CA ASP A 222 -25.38 -10.40 8.52
C ASP A 222 -25.47 -10.37 6.99
N LYS A 223 -26.68 -10.13 6.47
CA LYS A 223 -26.94 -10.09 5.03
C LYS A 223 -26.34 -8.86 4.36
N ASP A 224 -26.34 -7.72 5.07
CA ASP A 224 -25.82 -6.47 4.54
C ASP A 224 -24.29 -6.55 4.46
N GLU A 225 -23.65 -7.16 5.47
CA GLU A 225 -22.22 -7.44 5.44
C GLU A 225 -21.85 -8.40 4.29
N LYS A 226 -22.62 -9.47 4.05
CA LYS A 226 -22.39 -10.37 2.90
C LYS A 226 -22.49 -9.66 1.55
N GLU A 227 -23.47 -8.78 1.40
CA GLU A 227 -23.62 -8.00 0.18
C GLU A 227 -22.44 -7.05 -0.01
N GLN A 228 -22.01 -6.37 1.06
CA GLN A 228 -20.84 -5.50 1.05
C GLN A 228 -19.56 -6.24 0.69
N ILE A 229 -19.33 -7.44 1.23
CA ILE A 229 -18.18 -8.30 0.90
C ILE A 229 -18.19 -8.63 -0.60
N ASN A 230 -19.33 -9.04 -1.14
CA ASN A 230 -19.46 -9.38 -2.56
C ASN A 230 -19.23 -8.18 -3.48
N GLN A 231 -19.80 -7.01 -3.14
CA GLN A 231 -19.61 -5.78 -3.92
C GLN A 231 -18.15 -5.34 -3.91
N THR A 232 -17.52 -5.33 -2.73
CA THR A 232 -16.10 -4.98 -2.57
C THR A 232 -15.21 -5.92 -3.36
N PHE A 233 -15.47 -7.23 -3.27
CA PHE A 233 -14.71 -8.25 -4.00
C PHE A 233 -14.82 -8.07 -5.52
N LYS A 234 -16.04 -7.93 -6.06
CA LYS A 234 -16.25 -7.76 -7.52
C LYS A 234 -15.59 -6.49 -8.06
N ALA A 235 -15.71 -5.38 -7.34
CA ALA A 235 -15.07 -4.13 -7.71
C ALA A 235 -13.54 -4.29 -7.72
N THR A 236 -12.99 -4.84 -6.65
CA THR A 236 -11.54 -5.06 -6.49
C THR A 236 -11.00 -6.05 -7.52
N GLU A 237 -11.75 -7.11 -7.85
CA GLU A 237 -11.33 -8.12 -8.82
C GLU A 237 -11.19 -7.50 -10.23
N LYS A 238 -12.13 -6.65 -10.62
CA LYS A 238 -12.07 -5.92 -11.89
C LYS A 238 -10.81 -5.05 -11.94
N ASP A 239 -10.51 -4.34 -10.86
CA ASP A 239 -9.37 -3.45 -10.77
C ASP A 239 -8.05 -4.24 -10.76
N ALA A 240 -7.97 -5.31 -9.97
CA ALA A 240 -6.82 -6.21 -9.93
C ALA A 240 -6.52 -6.85 -11.30
N LYS A 241 -7.55 -7.19 -12.09
CA LYS A 241 -7.38 -7.65 -13.48
C LYS A 241 -6.80 -6.55 -14.39
N GLN A 242 -7.17 -5.30 -14.18
CA GLN A 242 -6.57 -4.18 -14.93
C GLN A 242 -5.11 -3.97 -14.56
N VAL A 243 -4.79 -4.01 -13.26
CA VAL A 243 -3.40 -3.95 -12.76
C VAL A 243 -2.57 -5.09 -13.34
N GLY A 244 -3.08 -6.32 -13.33
CA GLY A 244 -2.42 -7.48 -13.95
C GLY A 244 -2.10 -7.28 -15.43
N LYS A 245 -3.05 -6.76 -16.22
CA LYS A 245 -2.81 -6.43 -17.63
C LYS A 245 -1.72 -5.38 -17.83
N GLN A 246 -1.67 -4.37 -16.95
CA GLN A 246 -0.63 -3.33 -17.00
C GLN A 246 0.74 -3.91 -16.66
N ILE A 247 0.82 -4.78 -15.65
CA ILE A 247 2.03 -5.51 -15.29
C ILE A 247 2.52 -6.36 -16.47
N ASP A 248 1.63 -7.14 -17.10
CA ASP A 248 1.98 -7.98 -18.25
C ASP A 248 2.48 -7.15 -19.43
N ALA A 249 1.87 -6.00 -19.68
CA ALA A 249 2.31 -5.07 -20.72
C ALA A 249 3.71 -4.52 -20.41
N ALA A 250 3.96 -4.10 -19.17
CA ALA A 250 5.27 -3.62 -18.73
C ALA A 250 6.36 -4.70 -18.86
N ILE A 251 6.07 -5.95 -18.47
CA ILE A 251 6.99 -7.09 -18.61
C ILE A 251 7.28 -7.38 -20.09
N LYS A 252 6.25 -7.37 -20.95
CA LYS A 252 6.43 -7.57 -22.40
C LYS A 252 7.28 -6.46 -23.02
N GLN A 253 7.08 -5.23 -22.59
CA GLN A 253 7.84 -4.08 -23.08
C GLN A 253 9.30 -4.16 -22.61
N ALA A 254 9.53 -4.51 -21.35
CA ALA A 254 10.85 -4.71 -20.78
C ALA A 254 11.70 -5.74 -21.53
N ARG A 255 11.07 -6.83 -21.98
CA ARG A 255 11.74 -7.85 -22.80
C ARG A 255 12.19 -7.30 -24.16
N LYS A 256 11.53 -6.26 -24.68
CA LYS A 256 11.88 -5.64 -25.97
C LYS A 256 12.97 -4.57 -25.84
N ASP A 257 13.05 -3.88 -24.70
CA ASP A 257 13.97 -2.75 -24.50
C ASP A 257 15.19 -3.05 -23.60
N GLY A 258 15.38 -4.32 -23.23
CA GLY A 258 16.48 -4.76 -22.39
C GLY A 258 16.31 -4.46 -20.91
N GLY A 259 15.09 -4.20 -20.43
CA GLY A 259 14.77 -4.04 -19.01
C GLY A 259 14.49 -2.61 -18.56
N LYS A 260 14.67 -1.61 -19.45
CA LYS A 260 14.49 -0.18 -19.11
C LYS A 260 13.07 0.16 -18.67
N SER A 261 12.07 -0.52 -19.24
CA SER A 261 10.67 -0.36 -18.84
C SER A 261 10.32 -0.98 -17.47
N LEU A 262 11.23 -1.70 -16.78
CA LEU A 262 10.97 -2.22 -15.42
C LEU A 262 11.42 -1.27 -14.32
N GLU A 263 12.37 -0.38 -14.62
CA GLU A 263 12.87 0.64 -13.69
C GLU A 263 11.84 1.74 -13.48
N ASN A 264 11.01 2.01 -14.49
CA ASN A 264 9.93 2.98 -14.42
C ASN A 264 8.73 2.55 -15.29
N PRO A 265 8.00 1.49 -14.88
CA PRO A 265 6.98 0.82 -15.71
C PRO A 265 5.77 1.69 -16.04
N LEU A 266 5.63 2.83 -15.35
CA LEU A 266 4.63 3.85 -15.63
C LEU A 266 5.22 5.11 -16.30
N GLY A 267 6.55 5.20 -16.42
CA GLY A 267 7.27 6.31 -17.05
C GLY A 267 7.37 6.23 -18.58
N SER A 268 7.35 5.01 -19.16
CA SER A 268 7.36 4.80 -20.62
C SER A 268 6.01 5.10 -21.31
N LEU A 269 4.94 5.33 -20.55
CA LEU A 269 3.59 5.54 -21.08
C LEU A 269 3.32 7.00 -21.51
N GLY A 270 4.37 7.81 -21.67
CA GLY A 270 4.30 9.24 -21.93
C GLY A 270 4.62 9.70 -23.35
N SER A 271 4.92 8.83 -24.32
CA SER A 271 5.45 9.29 -25.61
C SER A 271 4.86 8.71 -26.90
N ASP A 272 3.84 7.85 -26.91
CA ASP A 272 3.47 7.21 -28.19
C ASP A 272 2.00 6.87 -28.45
N THR A 273 1.08 7.76 -28.06
CA THR A 273 -0.30 7.70 -28.57
C THR A 273 -0.85 9.08 -28.89
N SER A 274 -0.30 9.72 -29.92
CA SER A 274 -1.07 10.68 -30.72
C SER A 274 -1.99 9.90 -31.67
N VAL A 275 -3.16 9.49 -31.16
CA VAL A 275 -4.30 9.16 -32.03
C VAL A 275 -4.87 10.49 -32.52
N GLY A 276 -4.71 10.73 -33.82
CA GLY A 276 -5.26 11.89 -34.49
C GLY A 276 -6.78 11.83 -34.65
N GLY A 277 -7.37 13.00 -34.87
CA GLY A 277 -8.62 13.16 -35.60
C GLY A 277 -9.83 13.56 -34.76
N ALA A 278 -10.16 14.84 -34.76
CA ALA A 278 -11.41 15.35 -35.33
C ALA A 278 -11.43 16.87 -35.19
N GLY A 279 -11.32 17.55 -36.33
CA GLY A 279 -11.55 18.98 -36.42
C GLY A 279 -13.05 19.28 -36.38
N THR A 280 -13.41 20.36 -35.69
CA THR A 280 -14.61 21.14 -35.97
C THR A 280 -14.23 22.60 -35.76
N GLY A 281 -14.09 23.33 -36.86
CA GLY A 281 -14.01 24.79 -36.83
C GLY A 281 -15.38 25.39 -36.57
N THR A 282 -15.39 26.55 -35.93
CA THR A 282 -16.42 27.58 -36.12
C THR A 282 -15.84 28.94 -35.69
N THR A 283 -15.57 29.73 -36.72
CA THR A 283 -15.67 31.18 -36.88
C THR A 283 -16.04 32.06 -35.67
N THR A 284 -15.17 33.04 -35.47
CA THR A 284 -15.32 34.35 -34.81
C THR A 284 -16.46 35.18 -35.43
N PRO A 285 -17.02 36.13 -34.67
CA PRO A 285 -16.74 37.53 -34.98
C PRO A 285 -16.11 38.31 -33.81
#